data_AF-K1YAP8-F1
#
_entry.id   AF-K1YAP8-F1
#
_cell.length_a   1.000
_cell.length_b   1.000
_cell.length_c   1.000
_cell.angle_alpha   90.00
_cell.angle_beta   90.00
_cell.angle_gamma   90.00
#
_symmetry.space_group_name_H-M   'P 1'
#
loop_
_entity.id
_entity.type
_entity.pdbx_description
1 polymer ?
#
loop_
_entity_poly.entity_id
_entity_poly.type
_entity_poly.pdbx_seq_one_letter_code
_entity_poly.pdbx_strand_id
1 'polypeptide(L)'
;AASGFIQAQALWDETMAQHIAEYLADKPGVQMVVLAGTQHTRKDSGIPPRVARRLPANQATLQATLQATVINLYHESNALDLDRITDYYFLASAEELPETPKIGVVLVSDTREGKPCLKINQISPHGKAGPAGLLEGDILKEIAGVAVAEMADLHIVMLDAKQGDSVHVKVIRKRDNEERILDFQVELTVPQATPPHP
;
A
#
# COMPACT_ATOMS: atom_id res chain seq x y z
N ALA A 1 -3.08 15.99 -16.82
CA ALA A 1 -2.26 14.77 -16.60
C ALA A 1 -3.13 13.63 -16.03
N ALA A 2 -4.12 13.15 -16.79
CA ALA A 2 -5.04 12.08 -16.37
C ALA A 2 -4.97 10.82 -17.27
N SER A 3 -4.13 10.82 -18.31
CA SER A 3 -4.07 9.76 -19.33
C SER A 3 -2.99 8.71 -19.07
N GLY A 4 -2.53 8.54 -17.83
CA GLY A 4 -1.61 7.46 -17.46
C GLY A 4 -2.27 6.41 -16.57
N PHE A 5 -3.22 6.83 -15.74
CA PHE A 5 -3.84 5.96 -14.75
C PHE A 5 -4.66 4.84 -15.40
N ILE A 6 -5.57 5.16 -16.31
CA ILE A 6 -6.40 4.14 -17.00
C ILE A 6 -5.53 3.19 -17.83
N GLN A 7 -4.49 3.71 -18.46
CA GLN A 7 -3.52 2.94 -19.23
C GLN A 7 -2.74 1.96 -18.35
N ALA A 8 -2.29 2.41 -17.18
CA ALA A 8 -1.61 1.55 -16.21
C ALA A 8 -2.53 0.45 -15.67
N GLN A 9 -3.78 0.79 -15.35
CA GLN A 9 -4.80 -0.18 -14.91
C GLN A 9 -5.10 -1.20 -16.00
N ALA A 10 -5.31 -0.74 -17.25
CA ALA A 10 -5.54 -1.62 -18.39
C ALA A 10 -4.32 -2.51 -18.67
N LEU A 11 -3.10 -1.97 -18.60
CA LEU A 11 -1.88 -2.76 -18.78
C LEU A 11 -1.79 -3.88 -17.73
N TRP A 12 -2.05 -3.58 -16.46
CA TRP A 12 -2.09 -4.60 -15.41
C TRP A 12 -3.13 -5.69 -15.69
N ASP A 13 -4.36 -5.31 -16.04
CA ASP A 13 -5.42 -6.29 -16.32
C ASP A 13 -5.14 -7.13 -17.57
N GLU A 14 -4.58 -6.53 -18.63
CA GLU A 14 -4.24 -7.24 -19.87
C GLU A 14 -3.07 -8.21 -19.65
N THR A 15 -2.06 -7.83 -18.86
CA THR A 15 -0.94 -8.72 -18.49
C THR A 15 -1.43 -9.87 -17.62
N MET A 16 -2.25 -9.61 -16.60
CA MET A 16 -2.84 -10.69 -15.79
C MET A 16 -3.70 -11.62 -16.65
N ALA A 17 -4.55 -11.08 -17.51
CA ALA A 17 -5.40 -11.88 -18.39
C ALA A 17 -4.61 -12.76 -19.36
N GLN A 18 -3.47 -12.26 -19.87
CA GLN A 18 -2.56 -13.05 -20.68
C GLN A 18 -2.01 -14.25 -19.92
N HIS A 19 -1.47 -14.04 -18.72
CA HIS A 19 -0.92 -15.12 -17.91
C HIS A 19 -1.97 -16.16 -17.50
N ILE A 20 -3.18 -15.71 -17.17
CA ILE A 20 -4.30 -16.62 -16.86
C ILE A 20 -4.61 -17.50 -18.09
N ALA A 21 -4.77 -16.89 -19.27
CA ALA A 21 -5.12 -17.61 -20.49
C ALA A 21 -4.03 -18.62 -20.90
N GLU A 22 -2.76 -18.21 -20.85
CA GLU A 22 -1.61 -19.08 -21.11
C GLU A 22 -1.57 -20.27 -20.14
N TYR A 23 -1.74 -20.00 -18.84
CA TYR A 23 -1.71 -21.05 -17.82
C TYR A 23 -2.84 -22.07 -17.97
N LEU A 24 -4.06 -21.60 -18.23
CA LEU A 24 -5.22 -22.49 -18.41
C LEU A 24 -5.15 -23.28 -19.72
N ALA A 25 -4.52 -22.72 -20.76
CA ALA A 25 -4.26 -23.44 -22.01
C ALA A 25 -3.21 -24.53 -21.83
N ASP A 26 -2.15 -24.27 -21.07
CA ASP A 26 -1.07 -25.22 -20.75
C ASP A 26 -1.55 -26.34 -19.81
N LYS A 27 -2.45 -26.03 -18.87
CA LYS A 27 -2.96 -26.97 -17.86
C LYS A 27 -4.46 -27.22 -17.99
N PRO A 28 -4.91 -28.03 -18.96
CA PRO A 28 -6.32 -28.34 -19.11
C PRO A 28 -6.86 -29.06 -17.87
N GLY A 29 -8.06 -28.67 -17.43
CA GLY A 29 -8.75 -29.29 -16.29
C GLY A 29 -8.40 -28.73 -14.92
N VAL A 30 -7.49 -27.75 -14.82
CA VAL A 30 -7.22 -27.05 -13.56
C VAL A 30 -8.20 -25.89 -13.36
N GLN A 31 -8.57 -25.65 -12.11
CA GLN A 31 -9.30 -24.46 -11.71
C GLN A 31 -8.32 -23.43 -11.15
N MET A 32 -8.45 -22.18 -11.57
CA MET A 32 -7.65 -21.06 -11.06
C MET A 32 -8.53 -20.13 -10.23
N VAL A 33 -8.02 -19.70 -9.08
CA VAL A 33 -8.61 -18.64 -8.27
C VAL A 33 -7.74 -17.39 -8.41
N VAL A 34 -8.35 -16.28 -8.79
CA VAL A 34 -7.67 -14.98 -8.94
C VAL A 34 -8.17 -14.05 -7.85
N LEU A 35 -7.25 -13.51 -7.05
CA LEU A 35 -7.54 -12.53 -6.02
C LEU A 35 -7.05 -11.16 -6.49
N ALA A 36 -7.98 -10.25 -6.75
CA ALA A 36 -7.71 -8.90 -7.21
C ALA A 36 -8.75 -7.92 -6.65
N GLY A 37 -8.49 -6.62 -6.74
CA GLY A 37 -9.44 -5.60 -6.29
C GLY A 37 -10.76 -5.63 -7.06
N THR A 38 -11.87 -5.24 -6.41
CA THR A 38 -13.24 -5.32 -6.96
C THR A 38 -13.39 -4.75 -8.37
N GLN A 39 -12.67 -3.67 -8.72
CA GLN A 39 -12.75 -3.08 -10.07
C GLN A 39 -12.08 -3.95 -11.14
N HIS A 40 -11.05 -4.71 -10.79
CA HIS A 40 -10.33 -5.61 -11.70
C HIS A 40 -11.08 -6.91 -11.94
N THR A 41 -11.97 -7.32 -11.02
CA THR A 41 -12.73 -8.58 -11.14
C THR A 41 -14.09 -8.42 -11.83
N ARG A 42 -14.41 -7.22 -12.35
CA ARG A 42 -15.70 -6.96 -13.00
C ARG A 42 -15.86 -7.68 -14.33
N LYS A 43 -17.05 -8.23 -14.57
CA LYS A 43 -17.41 -8.89 -15.83
C LYS A 43 -17.54 -7.95 -17.03
N ASP A 44 -17.85 -6.68 -16.80
CA ASP A 44 -18.07 -5.70 -17.88
C ASP A 44 -16.77 -5.13 -18.46
N SER A 45 -15.71 -5.03 -17.65
CA SER A 45 -14.53 -4.22 -17.99
C SER A 45 -13.22 -4.68 -17.38
N GLY A 46 -13.22 -5.67 -16.48
CA GLY A 46 -12.06 -6.15 -15.74
C GLY A 46 -11.29 -7.29 -16.43
N ILE A 47 -10.57 -8.08 -15.65
CA ILE A 47 -9.81 -9.26 -16.07
C ILE A 47 -10.69 -10.31 -16.77
N PRO A 48 -11.90 -10.67 -16.27
CA PRO A 48 -12.70 -11.75 -16.86
C PRO A 48 -12.98 -11.65 -18.37
N PRO A 49 -13.50 -10.53 -18.92
CA PRO A 49 -13.71 -10.40 -20.36
C PRO A 49 -12.39 -10.42 -21.16
N ARG A 50 -11.28 -9.98 -20.56
CA ARG A 50 -9.95 -10.01 -21.20
C ARG A 50 -9.36 -11.41 -21.29
N VAL A 51 -9.64 -12.27 -20.30
CA VAL A 51 -9.30 -13.70 -20.34
C VAL A 51 -10.16 -14.38 -21.40
N ALA A 52 -11.48 -14.14 -21.38
CA ALA A 52 -12.40 -14.75 -22.34
C ALA A 52 -12.01 -14.47 -23.80
N ARG A 53 -11.54 -13.24 -24.11
CA ARG A 53 -11.07 -12.85 -25.45
C ARG A 53 -9.81 -13.60 -25.92
N ARG A 54 -9.00 -14.11 -25.00
CA ARG A 54 -7.71 -14.77 -25.31
C ARG A 54 -7.82 -16.28 -25.46
N LEU A 55 -8.90 -16.87 -24.97
CA LEU A 55 -9.11 -18.31 -25.09
C LEU A 55 -9.64 -18.67 -26.49
N PRO A 56 -9.29 -19.85 -27.04
CA PRO A 56 -9.78 -20.32 -28.34
C PRO A 56 -11.31 -20.26 -28.42
N ALA A 57 -11.91 -19.92 -29.57
CA ALA A 57 -13.36 -19.65 -29.67
C ALA A 57 -14.29 -20.78 -29.13
N ASN A 58 -13.89 -22.05 -29.27
CA ASN A 58 -14.60 -23.19 -28.70
C ASN A 58 -14.50 -23.28 -27.17
N GLN A 59 -13.41 -22.74 -26.59
CA GLN A 59 -13.20 -22.59 -25.16
C GLN A 59 -13.71 -21.24 -24.66
N ALA A 60 -13.74 -20.18 -25.45
CA ALA A 60 -14.11 -18.82 -25.04
C ALA A 60 -15.59 -18.75 -24.63
N THR A 61 -16.49 -19.34 -25.42
CA THR A 61 -17.91 -19.42 -25.05
C THR A 61 -18.11 -20.31 -23.83
N LEU A 62 -17.38 -21.43 -23.74
CA LEU A 62 -17.46 -22.35 -22.60
C LEU A 62 -16.88 -21.72 -21.31
N GLN A 63 -15.76 -21.03 -21.39
CA GLN A 63 -15.04 -20.40 -20.28
C GLN A 63 -15.65 -19.07 -19.86
N ALA A 64 -16.26 -18.30 -20.77
CA ALA A 64 -17.10 -17.19 -20.37
C ALA A 64 -18.28 -17.66 -19.49
N THR A 65 -18.74 -18.90 -19.68
CA THR A 65 -19.73 -19.57 -18.83
C THR A 65 -19.13 -20.22 -17.58
N LEU A 66 -17.83 -20.56 -17.56
CA LEU A 66 -17.16 -21.20 -16.41
C LEU A 66 -16.43 -20.22 -15.48
N GLN A 67 -16.40 -18.92 -15.81
CA GLN A 67 -15.88 -17.89 -14.92
C GLN A 67 -16.96 -17.43 -13.94
N ALA A 68 -16.68 -17.63 -12.66
CA ALA A 68 -17.42 -17.03 -11.56
C ALA A 68 -16.61 -15.88 -10.95
N THR A 69 -17.26 -14.74 -10.77
CA THR A 69 -16.68 -13.56 -10.13
C THR A 69 -17.37 -13.33 -8.80
N VAL A 70 -16.58 -12.96 -7.79
CA VAL A 70 -17.08 -12.63 -6.46
C VAL A 70 -16.53 -11.26 -6.08
N ILE A 71 -17.40 -10.33 -5.70
CA ILE A 71 -16.99 -8.99 -5.26
C ILE A 71 -17.41 -8.69 -3.83
N ASN A 72 -16.57 -7.95 -3.12
CA ASN A 72 -16.94 -7.32 -1.84
C ASN A 72 -17.57 -5.95 -2.12
N LEU A 73 -18.77 -5.72 -1.61
CA LEU A 73 -19.45 -4.42 -1.66
C LEU A 73 -19.12 -3.60 -0.41
N TYR A 74 -18.54 -2.43 -0.62
CA TYR A 74 -18.24 -1.45 0.43
C TYR A 74 -19.21 -0.25 0.34
N HIS A 75 -19.53 0.35 1.49
CA HIS A 75 -20.51 1.44 1.67
C HIS A 75 -20.51 2.47 0.51
N GLU A 76 -21.72 2.79 0.02
CA GLU A 76 -22.06 3.90 -0.90
C GLU A 76 -21.51 3.91 -2.33
N SER A 77 -21.11 2.77 -2.88
CA SER A 77 -21.12 2.59 -4.35
C SER A 77 -22.34 1.76 -4.77
N ASN A 78 -23.53 2.32 -4.53
CA ASN A 78 -24.80 1.69 -4.88
C ASN A 78 -24.89 1.44 -6.39
N ALA A 79 -24.69 0.16 -6.72
CA ALA A 79 -25.34 -0.63 -7.75
C ALA A 79 -26.05 0.14 -8.87
N LEU A 80 -25.34 0.34 -9.98
CA LEU A 80 -25.97 0.17 -11.28
C LEU A 80 -25.41 -1.14 -11.86
N ASP A 81 -26.33 -2.07 -12.12
CA ASP A 81 -26.13 -3.32 -12.85
C ASP A 81 -25.18 -4.35 -12.20
N LEU A 82 -25.46 -4.78 -10.96
CA LEU A 82 -24.72 -5.89 -10.30
C LEU A 82 -24.68 -7.15 -11.18
N ASP A 83 -25.77 -7.42 -11.89
CA ASP A 83 -25.90 -8.51 -12.87
C ASP A 83 -24.91 -8.42 -14.03
N ARG A 84 -24.48 -7.20 -14.39
CA ARG A 84 -23.47 -6.97 -15.44
C ARG A 84 -22.04 -7.02 -14.92
N ILE A 85 -21.83 -6.76 -13.63
CA ILE A 85 -20.48 -6.66 -13.07
C ILE A 85 -20.01 -7.90 -12.33
N THR A 86 -20.90 -8.75 -11.81
CA THR A 86 -20.50 -9.93 -11.03
C THR A 86 -21.52 -11.07 -11.01
N ASP A 87 -21.09 -12.28 -10.60
CA ASP A 87 -21.97 -13.44 -10.36
C ASP A 87 -22.42 -13.53 -8.90
N TYR A 88 -21.51 -13.21 -7.99
CA TYR A 88 -21.74 -13.27 -6.55
C TYR A 88 -21.19 -12.02 -5.89
N TYR A 89 -21.84 -11.60 -4.82
CA TYR A 89 -21.34 -10.53 -3.99
C TYR A 89 -21.54 -10.86 -2.52
N PHE A 90 -20.68 -10.31 -1.68
CA PHE A 90 -20.85 -10.31 -0.25
C PHE A 90 -20.66 -8.90 0.28
N LEU A 91 -21.28 -8.63 1.42
CA LEU A 91 -21.11 -7.38 2.14
C LEU A 91 -20.20 -7.69 3.33
N ALA A 92 -18.97 -7.19 3.28
CA ALA A 92 -18.15 -7.11 4.47
C ALA A 92 -18.30 -5.71 5.07
N SER A 93 -18.58 -5.64 6.36
CA SER A 93 -18.45 -4.39 7.10
C SER A 93 -17.01 -3.88 6.99
N ALA A 94 -16.86 -2.58 6.81
CA ALA A 94 -15.58 -1.92 6.96
C ALA A 94 -15.06 -2.23 8.36
N GLU A 95 -13.92 -2.92 8.46
CA GLU A 95 -13.14 -2.88 9.68
C GLU A 95 -12.14 -1.74 9.55
N GLU A 96 -12.22 -0.78 10.46
CA GLU A 96 -11.18 0.21 10.59
C GLU A 96 -9.95 -0.48 11.17
N LEU A 97 -8.86 -0.44 10.41
CA LEU A 97 -7.58 -0.85 10.96
C LEU A 97 -7.21 0.14 12.08
N PRO A 98 -6.69 -0.36 13.22
CA PRO A 98 -6.20 0.54 14.25
C PRO A 98 -5.14 1.47 13.66
N GLU A 99 -5.14 2.72 14.10
CA GLU A 99 -4.12 3.67 13.64
C GLU A 99 -2.71 3.11 13.90
N THR A 100 -1.84 3.26 12.91
CA THR A 100 -0.46 2.81 13.03
C THR A 100 0.32 3.70 14.00
N PRO A 101 1.13 3.11 14.89
CA PRO A 101 1.92 3.87 15.83
C PRO A 101 3.02 4.63 15.08
N LYS A 102 3.35 5.84 15.55
CA LYS A 102 4.28 6.76 14.90
C LYS A 102 5.40 7.14 15.85
N ILE A 103 6.56 7.45 15.27
CA ILE A 103 7.73 8.01 15.98
C ILE A 103 7.41 9.43 16.49
N GLY A 104 6.56 10.17 15.76
CA GLY A 104 6.16 11.53 16.12
C GLY A 104 7.02 12.62 15.46
N VAL A 105 7.41 12.42 14.21
CA VAL A 105 8.19 13.39 13.41
C VAL A 105 7.52 13.62 12.05
N VAL A 106 7.69 14.81 11.50
CA VAL A 106 7.36 15.13 10.11
C VAL A 106 8.67 15.08 9.32
N LEU A 107 8.68 14.29 8.26
CA LEU A 107 9.86 14.06 7.44
C LEU A 107 9.69 14.73 6.07
N VAL A 108 10.81 15.22 5.56
CA VAL A 108 10.92 15.69 4.18
C VAL A 108 12.02 14.90 3.48
N SER A 109 11.75 14.49 2.24
CA SER A 109 12.78 13.91 1.39
C SER A 109 13.79 14.99 1.02
N ASP A 110 15.06 14.67 1.16
CA ASP A 110 16.19 15.53 0.81
C ASP A 110 17.25 14.69 0.07
N THR A 111 18.30 15.35 -0.41
CA THR A 111 19.43 14.68 -1.06
C THR A 111 20.72 15.09 -0.39
N ARG A 112 21.52 14.09 -0.01
CA ARG A 112 22.84 14.29 0.58
C ARG A 112 23.87 13.48 -0.18
N GLU A 113 24.94 14.15 -0.62
CA GLU A 113 26.04 13.51 -1.37
C GLU A 113 25.54 12.72 -2.61
N GLY A 114 24.48 13.24 -3.25
CA GLY A 114 23.84 12.60 -4.41
C GLY A 114 22.96 11.39 -4.09
N LYS A 115 22.70 11.10 -2.81
CA LYS A 115 21.84 10.00 -2.36
C LYS A 115 20.58 10.54 -1.65
N PRO A 116 19.43 9.87 -1.77
CA PRO A 116 18.22 10.26 -1.05
C PRO A 116 18.43 10.09 0.47
N CYS A 117 17.81 10.99 1.24
CA CYS A 117 17.74 10.87 2.69
C CYS A 117 16.43 11.47 3.22
N LEU A 118 16.05 11.12 4.44
CA LEU A 118 14.92 11.71 5.14
C LEU A 118 15.41 12.64 6.24
N LYS A 119 14.97 13.90 6.19
CA LYS A 119 15.28 14.91 7.20
C LYS A 119 14.04 15.21 8.05
N ILE A 120 14.23 15.35 9.35
CA ILE A 120 13.20 15.78 10.28
C ILE A 120 12.95 17.27 10.07
N ASN A 121 11.76 17.60 9.55
CA ASN A 121 11.31 18.97 9.34
C ASN A 121 10.55 19.51 10.55
N GLN A 122 9.90 18.64 11.33
CA GLN A 122 9.18 19.06 12.53
C GLN A 122 9.08 17.90 13.52
N ILE A 123 9.13 18.22 14.81
CA ILE A 123 8.80 17.29 15.89
C ILE A 123 7.32 17.47 16.26
N SER A 124 6.56 16.38 16.27
CA SER A 124 5.17 16.41 16.72
C SER A 124 5.11 16.65 18.24
N PRO A 125 4.27 17.59 18.72
CA PRO A 125 4.10 17.83 20.16
C PRO A 125 3.37 16.69 20.87
N HIS A 126 2.71 15.81 20.14
CA HIS A 126 1.92 14.69 20.70
C HIS A 126 2.68 13.35 20.69
N GLY A 127 3.88 13.31 20.11
CA GLY A 127 4.72 12.11 20.05
C GLY A 127 5.80 12.07 21.12
N LYS A 128 6.63 11.01 21.09
CA LYS A 128 7.75 10.82 22.03
C LYS A 128 9.12 11.17 21.44
N ALA A 129 9.20 11.50 20.14
CA ALA A 129 10.44 11.89 19.47
C ALA A 129 11.18 13.05 20.15
N GLY A 130 10.49 14.15 20.44
CA GLY A 130 11.08 15.33 21.09
C GLY A 130 11.63 15.02 22.48
N PRO A 131 10.81 14.46 23.40
CA PRO A 131 11.28 14.01 24.71
C PRO A 131 12.44 13.01 24.66
N ALA A 132 12.50 12.15 23.63
CA ALA A 132 13.61 11.21 23.41
C ALA A 132 14.89 11.90 22.92
N GLY A 133 14.84 13.16 22.51
CA GLY A 133 16.01 13.96 22.11
C GLY A 133 16.20 14.14 20.61
N LEU A 134 15.26 13.67 19.77
CA LEU A 134 15.22 14.00 18.34
C LEU A 134 14.89 15.48 18.14
N LEU A 135 15.52 16.10 17.14
CA LEU A 135 15.37 17.52 16.85
C LEU A 135 15.07 17.75 15.37
N GLU A 136 14.49 18.91 15.09
CA GLU A 136 14.41 19.43 13.73
C GLU A 136 15.81 19.57 13.11
N GLY A 137 15.95 19.18 11.85
CA GLY A 137 17.21 19.16 11.11
C GLY A 137 17.98 17.86 11.19
N ASP A 138 17.61 16.93 12.07
CA ASP A 138 18.18 15.58 12.11
C ASP A 138 17.92 14.82 10.81
N ILE A 139 18.93 14.09 10.33
CA ILE A 139 18.79 13.21 9.16
C ILE A 139 18.69 11.77 9.65
N LEU A 140 17.60 11.08 9.30
CA LEU A 140 17.44 9.67 9.64
C LEU A 140 18.51 8.83 8.94
N LYS A 141 19.07 7.89 9.69
CA LYS A 141 20.07 6.93 9.18
C LYS A 141 19.62 5.49 9.35
N GLU A 142 19.07 5.16 10.51
CA GLU A 142 18.69 3.79 10.85
C GLU A 142 17.50 3.82 11.82
N ILE A 143 16.56 2.90 11.65
CA ILE A 143 15.46 2.65 12.59
C ILE A 143 15.41 1.16 12.86
N ALA A 144 15.38 0.76 14.13
CA ALA A 144 15.33 -0.63 14.56
C ALA A 144 16.39 -1.56 13.90
N GLY A 145 17.60 -1.05 13.67
CA GLY A 145 18.68 -1.82 13.03
C GLY A 145 18.69 -1.79 11.50
N VAL A 146 17.67 -1.19 10.87
CA VAL A 146 17.51 -1.15 9.41
C VAL A 146 17.81 0.25 8.89
N ALA A 147 18.62 0.33 7.82
CA ALA A 147 18.95 1.61 7.19
C ALA A 147 17.70 2.24 6.55
N VAL A 148 17.56 3.56 6.71
CA VAL A 148 16.40 4.32 6.19
C VAL A 148 16.91 5.50 5.37
N ALA A 149 16.64 5.49 4.06
CA ALA A 149 16.99 6.57 3.14
C ALA A 149 15.73 7.23 2.55
N GLU A 150 14.66 6.46 2.37
CA GLU A 150 13.41 6.93 1.75
C GLU A 150 12.18 6.53 2.57
N MET A 151 11.03 7.15 2.25
CA MET A 151 9.77 6.86 2.93
C MET A 151 9.36 5.38 2.81
N ALA A 152 9.72 4.71 1.71
CA ALA A 152 9.46 3.28 1.53
C ALA A 152 10.20 2.43 2.58
N ASP A 153 11.47 2.73 2.85
CA ASP A 153 12.25 2.03 3.89
C ASP A 153 11.60 2.21 5.26
N LEU A 154 11.18 3.45 5.58
CA LEU A 154 10.49 3.74 6.83
C LEU A 154 9.19 2.93 6.96
N HIS A 155 8.38 2.87 5.90
CA HIS A 155 7.13 2.09 5.92
C HIS A 155 7.38 0.60 6.11
N ILE A 156 8.42 0.04 5.48
CA ILE A 156 8.79 -1.36 5.64
C ILE A 156 9.23 -1.64 7.08
N VAL A 157 10.10 -0.79 7.64
CA VAL A 157 10.62 -0.96 9.01
C VAL A 157 9.51 -0.86 10.06
N MET A 158 8.51 -0.01 9.82
CA MET A 158 7.42 0.24 10.76
C MET A 158 6.20 -0.67 10.55
N LEU A 159 6.24 -1.60 9.59
CA LEU A 159 5.07 -2.38 9.16
C LEU A 159 4.42 -3.17 10.31
N ASP A 160 5.24 -3.81 11.15
CA ASP A 160 4.79 -4.65 12.26
C ASP A 160 4.87 -3.96 13.64
N ALA A 161 5.16 -2.66 13.64
CA ALA A 161 5.36 -1.91 14.87
C ALA A 161 4.05 -1.74 15.66
N LYS A 162 4.12 -1.86 16.99
CA LYS A 162 2.98 -1.74 17.89
C LYS A 162 3.09 -0.49 18.77
N GLN A 163 1.94 -0.02 19.22
CA GLN A 163 1.88 1.05 20.21
C GLN A 163 2.64 0.64 21.48
N GLY A 164 3.47 1.54 21.99
CA GLY A 164 4.29 1.30 23.18
C GLY A 164 5.60 0.56 22.88
N ASP A 165 5.81 0.05 21.66
CA ASP A 165 7.12 -0.46 21.27
C ASP A 165 8.15 0.66 21.35
N SER A 166 9.36 0.30 21.73
CA SER A 166 10.47 1.23 21.82
C SER A 166 11.53 0.88 20.77
N VAL A 167 11.76 1.80 19.84
CA VAL A 167 12.67 1.60 18.71
C VAL A 167 13.89 2.49 18.81
N HIS A 168 15.04 1.96 18.42
CA HIS A 168 16.27 2.74 18.25
C HIS A 168 16.21 3.52 16.95
N VAL A 169 16.35 4.84 17.03
CA VAL A 169 16.38 5.77 15.91
C VAL A 169 17.74 6.43 15.88
N LYS A 170 18.57 6.04 14.89
CA LYS A 170 19.86 6.67 14.66
C LYS A 170 19.72 7.81 13.67
N VAL A 171 20.25 8.96 14.05
CA VAL A 171 20.24 10.17 13.23
C VAL A 171 21.62 10.76 13.08
N ILE A 172 21.83 11.48 11.99
CA ILE A 172 22.99 12.32 11.79
C ILE A 172 22.60 13.75 12.19
N ARG A 173 23.33 14.32 13.13
CA ARG A 173 23.16 15.70 13.59
C ARG A 173 24.46 16.48 13.40
N LYS A 174 24.37 17.66 12.79
CA LYS A 174 25.49 18.59 12.65
C LYS A 174 25.53 19.54 13.84
N ARG A 175 26.65 19.59 14.56
CA ARG A 175 26.91 20.52 15.67
C ARG A 175 28.33 21.05 15.56
N ASP A 176 28.50 22.37 15.66
CA ASP A 176 29.82 23.03 15.60
C ASP A 176 30.67 22.62 14.38
N ASN A 177 30.00 22.46 13.23
CA ASN A 177 30.58 21.99 11.97
C ASN A 177 31.06 20.53 11.92
N GLU A 178 30.87 19.76 12.99
CA GLU A 178 31.07 18.31 13.02
C GLU A 178 29.75 17.57 12.89
N GLU A 179 29.76 16.45 12.16
CA GLU A 179 28.62 15.54 12.13
C GLU A 179 28.82 14.40 13.11
N ARG A 180 27.76 14.06 13.84
CA ARG A 180 27.76 12.93 14.76
C ARG A 180 26.54 12.06 14.51
N ILE A 181 26.73 10.76 14.68
CA ILE A 181 25.64 9.79 14.71
C ILE A 181 25.18 9.69 16.16
N LEU A 182 23.91 9.95 16.40
CA LEU A 182 23.27 9.84 17.69
C LEU A 182 22.24 8.73 17.62
N ASP A 183 22.07 7.98 18.71
CA ASP A 183 21.11 6.89 18.83
C ASP A 183 20.12 7.25 19.93
N PHE A 184 18.84 7.29 19.58
CA PHE A 184 17.75 7.64 20.49
C PHE A 184 16.75 6.49 20.57
N GLN A 185 16.41 6.12 21.80
CA GLN A 185 15.33 5.18 22.04
C GLN A 185 13.99 5.93 22.10
N VAL A 186 13.09 5.66 21.15
CA VAL A 186 11.81 6.36 21.01
C VAL A 186 10.67 5.37 21.20
N GLU A 187 9.77 5.67 22.13
CA GLU A 187 8.50 4.94 22.29
C GLU A 187 7.50 5.35 21.21
N LEU A 188 6.89 4.38 20.54
CA LEU A 188 5.95 4.62 19.47
C LEU A 188 4.55 4.89 20.01
N THR A 189 3.93 5.97 19.52
CA THR A 189 2.61 6.41 19.97
C THR A 189 1.64 6.52 18.81
N VAL A 190 0.40 6.12 19.06
CA VAL A 190 -0.70 6.41 18.14
C VAL A 190 -1.06 7.90 18.28
N PRO A 191 -1.19 8.65 17.17
CA PRO A 191 -1.72 10.01 17.21
C PRO A 191 -3.06 10.05 17.95
N GLN A 192 -3.30 11.08 18.76
CA GLN A 192 -4.64 11.29 19.25
C GLN A 192 -5.51 11.72 18.08
N ALA A 193 -6.66 11.06 17.89
CA ALA A 193 -7.63 11.45 16.89
C ALA A 193 -7.99 12.93 17.10
N THR A 194 -7.65 13.77 16.11
CA THR A 194 -8.15 15.14 16.11
C THR A 194 -9.67 15.04 15.96
N PRO A 195 -10.48 15.61 16.87
CA PRO A 195 -11.92 15.63 16.65
C PRO A 195 -12.19 16.30 15.29
N PRO A 196 -13.18 15.82 14.52
CA PRO A 196 -13.54 16.49 13.27
C PRO A 196 -13.80 17.96 13.56
N HIS A 197 -13.18 18.83 12.77
CA HIS A 197 -13.47 20.27 12.82
C HIS A 197 -14.99 20.47 12.64
N PRO A 198 -15.63 21.37 13.42
CA PRO A 198 -17.06 21.64 13.33
C PRO A 198 -17.49 22.18 11.96
#